data_AF-A0A450ZE88-F1
#
_entry.id   AF-A0A450ZE88-F1
#
_cell.length_a   1.000
_cell.length_b   1.000
_cell.length_c   1.000
_cell.angle_alpha   90.00
_cell.angle_beta   90.00
_cell.angle_gamma   90.00
#
_symmetry.space_group_name_H-M   'P 1'
#
loop_
_entity.id
_entity.type
_entity.pdbx_description
1 polymer ?
#
loop_
_entity_poly.entity_id
_entity_poly.type
_entity_poly.pdbx_seq_one_letter_code
_entity_poly.pdbx_strand_id
1 'polypeptide(L)' 'LATLQKLGVIPSFSRPSVSDDNPYSESLFRTLKYCPAYPGKPFESIEQA' A
#
# COMPACT_ATOMS: atom_id res chain seq x y z
N LEU A 1 -9.49 -18.26 14.22
CA LEU A 1 -10.45 -17.62 13.29
C LEU A 1 -9.84 -16.28 12.86
N ALA A 2 -9.59 -16.09 11.57
CA ALA A 2 -8.87 -14.90 11.08
C ALA A 2 -9.71 -13.63 11.31
N THR A 3 -9.10 -12.53 11.77
CA THR A 3 -9.78 -11.26 12.12
C THR A 3 -10.71 -10.75 11.01
N LEU A 4 -10.33 -10.94 9.74
CA LEU A 4 -11.14 -10.57 8.57
C LEU A 4 -12.50 -11.30 8.53
N GLN A 5 -12.52 -12.60 8.85
CA GLN A 5 -13.75 -13.40 8.91
C GLN A 5 -14.67 -12.91 10.03
N LYS A 6 -14.10 -12.53 11.19
CA LYS A 6 -14.86 -11.94 12.30
C LYS A 6 -15.50 -10.60 11.92
N LEU A 7 -14.83 -9.82 11.07
CA LEU A 7 -15.30 -8.52 10.60
C LEU A 7 -16.18 -8.61 9.34
N GLY A 8 -16.44 -9.81 8.80
CA GLY A 8 -17.21 -9.98 7.56
C GLY A 8 -16.49 -9.45 6.31
N VAL A 9 -15.18 -9.24 6.38
CA VAL A 9 -14.37 -8.71 5.28
C VAL A 9 -13.93 -9.86 4.39
N ILE A 10 -14.25 -9.77 3.09
CA ILE A 10 -13.80 -10.72 2.08
C ILE A 10 -12.35 -10.37 1.71
N PRO A 11 -11.38 -11.28 1.90
CA PRO A 11 -10.00 -11.02 1.50
C PRO A 11 -9.89 -10.94 -0.02
N SER A 12 -8.96 -10.11 -0.52
CA SER A 12 -8.59 -10.18 -1.94
C SER A 12 -7.77 -11.44 -2.20
N PHE A 13 -7.97 -12.04 -3.38
CA PHE A 13 -7.20 -13.21 -3.84
C PHE A 13 -5.99 -12.80 -4.66
N SER A 14 -5.39 -11.64 -4.33
CA SER A 14 -4.29 -11.11 -5.11
C SER A 14 -3.05 -11.99 -5.00
N ARG A 15 -2.31 -12.12 -6.10
CA ARG A 15 -1.07 -12.88 -6.17
C ARG A 15 0.02 -12.20 -5.33
N PRO A 16 0.70 -12.93 -4.43
CA PRO A 16 1.80 -12.38 -3.66
C PRO A 16 2.89 -11.83 -4.58
N SER A 17 3.42 -10.64 -4.23
CA SER A 17 4.55 -10.00 -4.91
C SER A 17 4.33 -9.64 -6.39
N VAL A 18 3.08 -9.47 -6.83
CA VAL A 18 2.74 -9.04 -8.20
C VAL A 18 2.16 -7.62 -8.20
N SER A 19 2.92 -6.66 -8.75
CA SER A 19 2.56 -5.24 -8.84
C SER A 19 1.43 -4.92 -9.83
N ASP A 20 1.00 -5.91 -10.60
CA ASP A 20 0.06 -5.71 -11.72
C ASP A 20 -1.33 -6.24 -11.36
N ASP A 21 -1.45 -6.84 -10.18
CA ASP A 21 -2.62 -7.58 -9.75
C ASP A 21 -3.74 -6.67 -9.22
N ASN A 22 -3.40 -5.41 -8.92
CA ASN A 22 -4.35 -4.36 -8.59
C ASN A 22 -3.91 -3.03 -9.22
N PRO A 23 -4.21 -2.80 -10.52
CA PRO A 23 -3.74 -1.62 -11.25
C PRO A 23 -4.23 -0.31 -10.63
N TYR A 24 -5.40 -0.32 -9.99
CA TYR A 24 -5.95 0.87 -9.34
C TYR A 24 -5.06 1.29 -8.15
N SER A 25 -4.83 0.41 -7.18
CA SER A 25 -4.01 0.73 -6.01
C SER A 25 -2.55 1.02 -6.39
N GLU A 26 -2.00 0.30 -7.36
CA GLU A 26 -0.60 0.44 -7.78
C GLU A 26 -0.34 1.74 -8.54
N SER A 27 -1.33 2.26 -9.27
CA SER A 27 -1.25 3.59 -9.89
C SER A 27 -1.12 4.71 -8.85
N LEU A 28 -1.80 4.58 -7.71
CA LEU A 28 -1.72 5.54 -6.60
C LEU A 28 -0.33 5.50 -5.95
N PHE A 29 0.17 4.30 -5.66
CA PHE A 29 1.52 4.15 -5.10
C PHE A 29 2.60 4.66 -6.05
N ARG A 30 2.47 4.40 -7.35
CA ARG A 30 3.39 4.93 -8.36
C ARG A 30 3.39 6.46 -8.37
N THR A 31 2.23 7.08 -8.34
CA THR A 31 2.10 8.55 -8.32
C THR A 31 2.81 9.15 -7.11
N LEU A 32 2.64 8.56 -5.92
CA LEU A 32 3.31 9.02 -4.71
C LEU A 32 4.83 8.85 -4.79
N LYS A 33 5.31 7.64 -5.15
CA LYS A 33 6.75 7.31 -5.17
C LYS A 33 7.56 8.18 -6.13
N TYR A 34 6.98 8.57 -7.26
CA TYR A 34 7.66 9.35 -8.29
C TYR A 34 7.28 10.84 -8.26
N CYS A 35 6.56 11.29 -7.22
CA CYS A 35 6.31 12.71 -7.00
C CYS A 35 7.64 13.41 -6.66
N PRO A 36 7.95 14.59 -7.24
CA PRO A 36 9.16 15.35 -6.89
C PRO A 36 9.27 15.72 -5.41
N ALA A 37 8.13 15.83 -4.72
CA ALA A 37 8.08 16.12 -3.28
C ALA A 37 8.24 14.87 -2.40
N TYR A 38 8.38 13.68 -2.99
CA TYR A 38 8.55 12.45 -2.24
C TYR A 38 9.89 12.47 -1.48
N PRO A 39 9.90 12.15 -0.18
CA PRO A 39 11.10 12.24 0.64
C PRO A 39 12.17 11.25 0.14
N GLY A 40 13.35 11.77 -0.20
CA GLY A 40 14.52 10.95 -0.57
C GLY A 40 15.27 10.37 0.62
N LYS A 41 14.88 10.73 1.85
CA LYS A 41 15.48 10.27 3.11
C LYS A 41 14.37 9.73 4.03
N PRO A 42 14.66 8.74 4.88
CA PRO A 42 13.71 8.29 5.88
C PRO A 42 13.40 9.40 6.88
N PHE A 43 12.20 9.37 7.44
CA PHE A 43 11.80 10.21 8.57
C PHE A 43 12.44 9.71 9.87
N GLU A 44 12.83 10.61 10.76
CA GLU A 44 13.45 10.23 12.05
C GLU A 44 12.40 9.84 13.09
N SER A 45 11.16 10.34 12.94
CA SER A 45 10.03 10.02 13.82
C SER A 45 8.70 10.07 13.05
N ILE A 46 7.64 9.55 13.67
CA ILE A 46 6.29 9.55 13.08
C ILE A 46 5.75 10.98 12.94
N GLU A 47 6.12 11.88 13.86
CA GLU A 47 5.70 13.29 13.82
C GLU A 47 6.31 14.06 12.64
N GLN A 48 7.38 13.54 12.04
CA GLN A 48 8.03 14.12 10.86
C GLN A 48 7.53 13.53 9.53
N ALA A 49 6.80 12.40 9.58
CA ALA A 49 6.28 11.70 8.41
C ALA A 49 4.99 12.32 7.87
#